data_AF-A0A8B6G7E3-F1
#
_entry.id   AF-A0A8B6G7E3-F1
#
_cell.length_a   1.000
_cell.length_b   1.000
_cell.length_c   1.000
_cell.angle_alpha   90.00
_cell.angle_beta   90.00
_cell.angle_gamma   90.00
#
_symmetry.space_group_name_H-M   'P 1'
#
loop_
_entity.id
_entity.type
_entity.pdbx_description
1 polymer ?
#
loop_
_entity_poly.entity_id
_entity_poly.type
_entity_poly.pdbx_seq_one_letter_code
_entity_poly.pdbx_strand_id
1 'polypeptide(L)'
;MDDITEIFDLQKIKSTLVGNTDQIDTKTVMIAILNTLLHLNEKIEVIETDVKKIEDINTKMLSVIARVSEHEELLNDIQINSKVVEESVESIGKIINTALNHCDRNTDSIENIEERILAIENGGKSEQKETIKQMQDTITDLKCRSMKNNLIFSGLDFQQNEICDAKIQNFLEAELGINYRVSFGNVHRFGKPGLNGVRPIVTRFIYRREMEHVLSRTYKLKGKKFGISEQFPPEIENKRKDLYPIMKKAKSEGKKVKLVRDKLYINGKLYYNTTASNDQTKEYRDVLLSKNPPRTITGSSPIPPRRFKRSRNDSVEDENKEITLSTHM
;
A
#
# COMPACT_ATOMS: atom_id res chain seq x y z
N MET A 1 51.25 69.59 52.15
CA MET A 1 52.60 70.21 52.08
C MET A 1 52.69 71.46 52.95
N ASP A 2 51.61 71.83 53.67
CA ASP A 2 51.49 73.10 54.39
C ASP A 2 51.87 73.03 55.89
N ASP A 3 52.00 71.84 56.50
CA ASP A 3 52.31 71.68 57.94
C ASP A 3 53.81 71.64 58.29
N ILE A 4 54.70 71.59 57.30
CA ILE A 4 56.15 71.48 57.56
C ILE A 4 56.77 72.87 57.82
N THR A 5 56.15 73.92 57.28
CA THR A 5 56.61 75.31 57.37
C THR A 5 56.31 75.99 58.71
N GLU A 6 55.35 75.50 59.49
CA GLU A 6 54.91 76.19 60.71
C GLU A 6 55.74 75.84 61.96
N ILE A 7 56.57 74.78 61.91
CA ILE A 7 57.22 74.21 63.10
C ILE A 7 58.75 74.41 63.10
N PHE A 8 59.36 74.61 61.95
CA PHE A 8 60.77 75.01 61.83
C PHE A 8 60.94 76.53 61.85
N ASP A 9 60.28 77.19 62.81
CA ASP A 9 60.45 78.62 63.03
C ASP A 9 61.78 78.87 63.76
N LEU A 10 62.90 78.57 63.08
CA LEU A 10 64.26 78.87 63.53
C LEU A 10 64.41 80.37 63.84
N GLN A 11 63.56 81.23 63.28
CA GLN A 11 63.49 82.66 63.60
C GLN A 11 62.95 82.91 65.02
N LYS A 12 62.01 82.10 65.51
CA LYS A 12 61.48 82.23 66.89
C LYS A 12 62.53 81.82 67.93
N ILE A 13 63.29 80.75 67.68
CA ILE A 13 64.43 80.33 68.52
C ILE A 13 65.55 81.38 68.48
N LYS A 14 65.81 81.96 67.30
CA LYS A 14 66.80 83.04 67.14
C LYS A 14 66.38 84.33 67.86
N SER A 15 65.08 84.61 67.96
CA SER A 15 64.55 85.79 68.67
C SER A 15 64.64 85.69 70.19
N THR A 16 64.58 84.50 70.78
CA THR A 16 64.81 84.29 72.22
C THR A 16 66.30 84.28 72.62
N LEU A 17 67.21 84.08 71.67
CA LEU A 17 68.66 83.97 71.92
C LEU A 17 69.45 85.29 71.79
N VAL A 18 68.85 86.38 71.32
CA VAL A 18 69.59 87.61 70.93
C VAL A 18 69.28 88.84 71.83
N GLY A 19 68.80 88.62 73.06
CA GLY A 19 68.59 89.70 74.04
C GLY A 19 69.47 89.56 75.29
N ASN A 20 70.51 90.40 75.37
CA ASN A 20 71.32 90.75 76.55
C ASN A 20 72.20 89.68 77.23
N THR A 21 73.51 89.93 77.11
CA THR A 21 74.61 89.35 77.89
C THR A 21 74.48 89.75 79.36
N ASP A 22 73.87 88.89 80.17
CA ASP A 22 74.23 88.59 81.57
C ASP A 22 73.25 87.49 82.06
N GLN A 23 73.77 86.27 82.21
CA GLN A 23 73.06 85.07 82.71
C GLN A 23 71.81 84.63 81.88
N ILE A 24 72.03 84.17 80.64
CA ILE A 24 71.07 83.24 80.01
C ILE A 24 71.09 81.97 80.88
N ASP A 25 70.02 81.77 81.67
CA ASP A 25 69.87 80.59 82.52
C ASP A 25 69.94 79.35 81.62
N THR A 26 71.05 78.61 81.72
CA THR A 26 71.32 77.39 80.95
C THR A 26 70.17 76.40 81.06
N LYS A 27 69.41 76.48 82.16
CA LYS A 27 68.18 75.75 82.43
C LYS A 27 67.05 76.04 81.43
N THR A 28 66.84 77.30 81.02
CA THR A 28 65.76 77.67 80.09
C THR A 28 66.03 77.15 78.67
N VAL A 29 67.28 77.26 78.20
CA VAL A 29 67.70 76.68 76.90
C VAL A 29 67.61 75.15 76.93
N MET A 30 68.03 74.53 78.03
CA MET A 30 67.96 73.08 78.21
C MET A 30 66.50 72.57 78.22
N ILE A 31 65.56 73.30 78.85
CA ILE A 31 64.13 72.96 78.85
C ILE A 31 63.52 73.08 77.44
N ALA A 32 63.87 74.11 76.67
CA ALA A 32 63.40 74.26 75.29
C ALA A 32 63.90 73.12 74.38
N ILE A 33 65.18 72.74 74.52
CA ILE A 33 65.75 71.58 73.83
C ILE A 33 64.99 70.30 74.23
N LEU A 34 64.73 70.09 75.52
CA LEU A 34 64.01 68.91 76.01
C LEU A 34 62.60 68.80 75.43
N ASN A 35 61.87 69.92 75.34
CA ASN A 35 60.53 69.96 74.75
C ASN A 35 60.55 69.67 73.26
N THR A 36 61.53 70.20 72.52
CA THR A 36 61.69 69.86 71.10
C THR A 36 62.05 68.40 70.89
N LEU A 37 62.89 67.82 71.77
CA LEU A 37 63.23 66.40 71.73
C LEU A 37 62.02 65.51 72.04
N LEU A 38 61.18 65.88 73.02
CA LEU A 38 59.93 65.19 73.31
C LEU A 38 58.97 65.21 72.12
N HIS A 39 58.79 66.38 71.50
CA HIS A 39 57.93 66.51 70.33
C HIS A 39 58.45 65.72 69.11
N LEU A 40 59.77 65.70 68.92
CA LEU A 40 60.40 64.85 67.90
C LEU A 40 60.16 63.37 68.19
N ASN A 41 60.22 62.95 69.46
CA ASN A 41 59.97 61.57 69.86
C ASN A 41 58.52 61.14 69.58
N GLU A 42 57.54 61.99 69.88
CA GLU A 42 56.12 61.75 69.53
C GLU A 42 55.92 61.61 68.02
N LYS A 43 56.59 62.46 67.22
CA LYS A 43 56.55 62.34 65.75
C LYS A 43 57.20 61.06 65.25
N ILE A 44 58.30 60.63 65.88
CA ILE A 44 58.96 59.35 65.56
C ILE A 44 58.01 58.19 65.84
N GLU A 45 57.28 58.18 66.96
CA GLU A 45 56.27 57.15 67.25
C GLU A 45 55.18 57.10 66.16
N VAL A 46 54.66 58.25 65.72
CA VAL A 46 53.66 58.28 64.62
C VAL A 46 54.26 57.70 63.34
N ILE A 47 55.48 58.08 62.98
CA ILE A 47 56.19 57.54 61.81
C ILE A 47 56.36 56.02 61.92
N GLU A 48 56.75 55.50 63.09
CA GLU A 48 56.86 54.06 63.31
C GLU A 48 55.51 53.34 63.13
N THR A 49 54.40 53.95 63.57
CA THR A 49 53.07 53.36 63.34
C THR A 49 52.68 53.35 61.86
N ASP A 50 53.02 54.38 61.09
CA ASP A 50 52.71 54.46 59.67
C ASP A 50 53.61 53.52 58.85
N VAL A 51 54.88 53.35 59.21
CA VAL A 51 55.78 52.35 58.62
C VAL A 51 55.20 50.94 58.79
N LYS A 52 54.67 50.60 59.97
CA LYS A 52 53.98 49.31 60.18
C LYS A 52 52.77 49.12 59.27
N LYS A 53 51.94 50.16 59.08
CA LYS A 53 50.81 50.10 58.14
C LYS A 53 51.28 49.90 56.69
N ILE A 54 52.40 50.53 56.30
CA ILE A 54 53.00 50.37 54.97
C ILE A 54 53.49 48.94 54.77
N GLU A 55 54.10 48.32 55.79
CA GLU A 55 54.48 46.90 55.75
C GLU A 55 53.27 45.98 55.59
N ASP A 56 52.18 46.21 56.33
CA ASP A 56 50.91 45.49 56.18
C ASP A 56 50.29 45.65 54.78
N ILE A 57 50.40 46.84 54.18
CA ILE A 57 49.95 47.08 52.80
C ILE A 57 50.83 46.29 51.83
N ASN A 58 52.15 46.29 52.02
CA ASN A 58 53.08 45.56 51.16
C ASN A 58 52.83 44.06 51.19
N THR A 59 52.57 43.47 52.36
CA THR A 59 52.25 42.03 52.47
C THR A 59 50.94 41.69 51.76
N LYS A 60 49.89 42.51 51.90
CA LYS A 60 48.64 42.36 51.16
C LYS A 60 48.84 42.53 49.65
N MET A 61 49.68 43.48 49.23
CA MET A 61 50.00 43.71 47.82
C MET A 61 50.70 42.51 47.19
N LEU A 62 51.67 41.90 47.90
CA LEU A 62 52.31 40.66 47.45
C LEU A 62 51.30 39.52 47.28
N SER A 63 50.33 39.39 48.20
CA SER A 63 49.25 38.40 48.08
C SER A 63 48.36 38.65 46.85
N VAL A 64 48.03 39.91 46.57
CA VAL A 64 47.25 40.26 45.37
C VAL A 64 48.02 39.95 44.09
N ILE A 65 49.32 40.26 44.03
CA ILE A 65 50.17 39.96 42.86
C ILE A 65 50.18 38.45 42.58
N ALA A 66 50.31 37.62 43.62
CA ALA A 66 50.28 36.17 43.47
C ALA A 66 48.93 35.69 42.88
N ARG A 67 47.81 36.22 43.38
CA ARG A 67 46.47 35.89 42.85
C ARG A 67 46.25 36.37 41.41
N VAL A 68 46.80 37.53 41.04
CA VAL A 68 46.72 38.04 39.66
C VAL A 68 47.51 37.12 38.72
N SER A 69 48.71 36.69 39.13
CA SER A 69 49.50 35.73 38.36
C SER A 69 48.76 34.41 38.14
N GLU A 70 48.07 33.90 39.16
CA GLU A 70 47.26 32.68 39.05
C GLU A 70 46.07 32.86 38.09
N HIS A 71 45.39 34.01 38.15
CA HIS A 71 44.29 34.31 37.23
C HIS A 71 44.77 34.49 35.77
N GLU A 72 45.97 35.03 35.54
CA GLU A 72 46.55 35.14 34.20
C GLU A 72 46.82 33.77 33.57
N GLU A 73 47.26 32.80 34.36
CA GLU A 73 47.44 31.42 33.91
C GLU A 73 46.10 30.78 33.52
N LEU A 74 45.09 30.90 34.38
CA LEU A 74 43.72 30.41 34.10
C LEU A 74 43.11 31.06 32.85
N LEU A 75 43.37 32.35 32.61
CA LEU A 75 42.89 33.04 31.41
C LEU A 75 43.51 32.48 30.13
N ASN A 76 44.81 32.18 30.15
CA ASN A 76 45.47 31.54 29.01
C ASN A 76 44.89 30.15 28.72
N ASP A 77 44.66 29.35 29.77
CA ASP A 77 44.04 28.02 29.63
C ASP A 77 42.63 28.12 29.04
N ILE A 78 41.81 29.05 29.54
CA ILE A 78 40.47 29.32 28.98
C ILE A 78 40.56 29.71 27.51
N GLN A 79 41.54 30.54 27.14
CA GLN A 79 41.71 31.00 25.76
C GLN A 79 42.12 29.86 24.82
N ILE A 80 42.98 28.94 25.27
CA ILE A 80 43.34 27.74 24.51
C ILE A 80 42.10 26.85 24.33
N ASN A 81 41.37 26.59 25.41
CA ASN A 81 40.17 25.76 25.38
C ASN A 81 39.08 26.36 24.45
N SER A 82 38.92 27.69 24.44
CA SER A 82 37.98 28.38 23.55
C SER A 82 38.28 28.10 22.07
N LYS A 83 39.55 28.17 21.68
CA LYS A 83 39.97 27.88 20.30
C LYS A 83 39.68 26.44 19.89
N VAL A 84 39.96 25.48 20.77
CA VAL A 84 39.67 24.06 20.52
C VAL A 84 38.17 23.82 20.34
N VAL A 85 37.34 24.50 21.14
CA VAL A 85 35.88 24.42 21.02
C VAL A 85 35.41 25.01 19.69
N GLU A 86 35.95 26.15 19.26
CA GLU A 86 35.62 26.78 17.96
C GLU A 86 35.92 25.83 16.78
N GLU A 87 37.11 25.23 16.75
CA GLU A 87 37.51 24.27 15.71
C GLU A 87 36.60 23.02 15.69
N SER A 88 36.22 22.53 16.87
CA SER A 88 35.29 21.41 17.03
C SER A 88 33.89 21.75 16.49
N VAL A 89 33.37 22.93 16.82
CA VAL A 89 32.06 23.41 16.33
C VAL A 89 32.06 23.54 14.81
N GLU A 90 33.13 24.07 14.21
CA GLU A 90 33.23 24.16 12.74
C GLU A 90 33.21 22.77 12.08
N SER A 91 33.94 21.82 12.67
CA SER A 91 34.00 20.43 12.20
C SER A 91 32.64 19.75 12.29
N ILE A 92 31.92 19.93 13.40
CA ILE A 92 30.55 19.44 13.60
C ILE A 92 29.62 20.07 12.55
N GLY A 93 29.75 21.37 12.27
CA GLY A 93 28.97 22.06 11.25
C GLY A 93 29.12 21.43 9.86
N LYS A 94 30.35 21.06 9.48
CA LYS A 94 30.62 20.35 8.21
C LYS A 94 29.91 18.99 8.15
N ILE A 95 29.95 18.22 9.24
CA ILE A 95 29.28 16.90 9.33
C ILE A 95 27.75 17.04 9.27
N ILE A 96 27.18 18.06 9.94
CA ILE A 96 25.74 18.30 9.89
C ILE A 96 25.30 18.64 8.47
N ASN A 97 26.04 19.51 7.76
CA ASN A 97 25.72 19.88 6.39
C ASN A 97 25.80 18.68 5.44
N THR A 98 26.78 17.79 5.58
CA THR A 98 26.84 16.57 4.76
C THR A 98 25.67 15.65 5.08
N ALA A 99 25.31 15.46 6.35
CA ALA A 99 24.16 14.67 6.77
C ALA A 99 22.83 15.21 6.21
N LEU A 100 22.62 16.53 6.24
CA LEU A 100 21.44 17.18 5.66
C LEU A 100 21.33 16.91 4.15
N ASN A 101 22.44 17.10 3.41
CA ASN A 101 22.47 16.78 1.98
C ASN A 101 22.21 15.29 1.68
N HIS A 102 22.55 14.38 2.59
CA HIS A 102 22.20 12.96 2.45
C HIS A 102 20.71 12.72 2.73
N CYS A 103 20.14 13.37 3.74
CA CYS A 103 18.70 13.31 4.01
C CYS A 103 17.88 13.81 2.82
N ASP A 104 18.22 14.95 2.23
CA ASP A 104 17.50 15.51 1.08
C ASP A 104 17.48 14.53 -0.10
N ARG A 105 18.65 13.97 -0.46
CA ARG A 105 18.76 12.96 -1.53
C ARG A 105 17.98 11.69 -1.23
N ASN A 106 17.95 11.27 0.03
CA ASN A 106 17.18 10.11 0.45
C ASN A 106 15.68 10.40 0.34
N THR A 107 15.22 11.59 0.72
CA THR A 107 13.82 12.02 0.55
C THR A 107 13.41 12.00 -0.91
N ASP A 108 14.22 12.60 -1.80
CA ASP A 108 13.97 12.58 -3.26
C ASP A 108 13.89 11.14 -3.80
N SER A 109 14.78 10.27 -3.32
CA SER A 109 14.82 8.85 -3.72
C SER A 109 13.59 8.09 -3.22
N ILE A 110 13.13 8.38 -2.00
CA ILE A 110 11.93 7.79 -1.42
C ILE A 110 10.70 8.21 -2.22
N GLU A 111 10.54 9.49 -2.54
CA GLU A 111 9.42 10.00 -3.34
C GLU A 111 9.35 9.32 -4.73
N ASN A 112 10.48 9.17 -5.41
CA ASN A 112 10.54 8.46 -6.69
C ASN A 112 10.18 6.97 -6.56
N ILE A 113 10.63 6.30 -5.50
CA ILE A 113 10.25 4.91 -5.23
C ILE A 113 8.74 4.80 -4.99
N GLU A 114 8.14 5.71 -4.22
CA GLU A 114 6.70 5.75 -3.97
C GLU A 114 5.91 5.93 -5.27
N GLU A 115 6.34 6.84 -6.15
CA GLU A 115 5.71 7.03 -7.45
C GLU A 115 5.77 5.77 -8.33
N ARG A 116 6.93 5.10 -8.35
CA ARG A 116 7.10 3.83 -9.08
C ARG A 116 6.24 2.71 -8.51
N ILE A 117 6.10 2.63 -7.18
CA ILE A 117 5.22 1.66 -6.53
C ILE A 117 3.78 1.91 -6.96
N LEU A 118 3.29 3.16 -6.88
CA LEU A 118 1.93 3.52 -7.30
C LEU A 118 1.66 3.17 -8.78
N ALA A 119 2.63 3.44 -9.67
CA ALA A 119 2.51 3.09 -11.08
C ALA A 119 2.40 1.58 -11.30
N ILE A 120 3.22 0.77 -10.62
CA ILE A 120 3.18 -0.69 -10.70
C ILE A 120 1.86 -1.24 -10.15
N GLU A 121 1.42 -0.72 -9.01
CA GLU A 121 0.18 -1.16 -8.38
C GLU A 121 -1.05 -0.88 -9.24
N ASN A 122 -1.10 0.29 -9.89
CA ASN A 122 -2.25 0.69 -10.70
C ASN A 122 -2.21 0.07 -12.11
N GLY A 123 -1.04 0.07 -12.76
CA GLY A 123 -0.86 -0.48 -14.11
C GLY A 123 -0.95 -2.00 -14.14
N GLY A 124 -0.24 -2.69 -13.25
CA GLY A 124 -0.18 -4.16 -13.25
C GLY A 124 -1.51 -4.82 -12.86
N LYS A 125 -2.25 -4.25 -11.90
CA LYS A 125 -3.48 -4.87 -11.40
C LYS A 125 -4.64 -4.77 -12.40
N SER A 126 -4.74 -3.72 -13.20
CA SER A 126 -5.87 -3.51 -14.10
C SER A 126 -5.82 -4.44 -15.32
N GLU A 127 -4.70 -4.43 -16.03
CA GLU A 127 -4.48 -5.26 -17.22
C GLU A 127 -4.49 -6.77 -16.90
N GLN A 128 -3.86 -7.18 -15.80
CA GLN A 128 -3.88 -8.58 -15.38
C GLN A 128 -5.28 -9.04 -14.98
N LYS A 129 -6.07 -8.22 -14.27
CA LYS A 129 -7.45 -8.57 -13.90
C LYS A 129 -8.31 -8.73 -15.14
N GLU A 130 -8.18 -7.83 -16.12
CA GLU A 130 -8.93 -7.92 -17.37
C GLU A 130 -8.54 -9.18 -18.16
N THR A 131 -7.24 -9.46 -18.29
CA THR A 131 -6.73 -10.64 -18.97
C THR A 131 -7.21 -11.93 -18.28
N ILE A 132 -7.13 -12.02 -16.94
CA ILE A 132 -7.63 -13.16 -16.18
C ILE A 132 -9.14 -13.35 -16.41
N LYS A 133 -9.91 -12.27 -16.42
CA LYS A 133 -11.35 -12.33 -16.69
C LYS A 133 -11.63 -12.86 -18.11
N GLN A 134 -10.92 -12.34 -19.12
CA GLN A 134 -11.04 -12.83 -20.49
C GLN A 134 -10.65 -14.31 -20.61
N MET A 135 -9.58 -14.74 -19.93
CA MET A 135 -9.18 -16.15 -19.87
C MET A 135 -10.24 -17.02 -19.18
N GLN A 136 -10.83 -16.57 -18.08
CA GLN A 136 -11.90 -17.29 -17.40
C GLN A 136 -13.17 -17.41 -18.26
N ASP A 137 -13.54 -16.33 -18.96
CA ASP A 137 -14.69 -16.31 -19.85
C ASP A 137 -14.48 -17.24 -21.05
N THR A 138 -13.29 -17.24 -21.66
CA THR A 138 -12.94 -18.15 -22.75
C THR A 138 -12.90 -19.61 -22.29
N ILE A 139 -12.30 -19.91 -21.14
CA ILE A 139 -12.32 -21.26 -20.55
C ILE A 139 -13.76 -21.73 -20.32
N THR A 140 -14.60 -20.86 -19.76
CA THR A 140 -16.01 -21.18 -19.50
C THR A 140 -16.77 -21.44 -20.81
N ASP A 141 -16.52 -20.63 -21.84
CA ASP A 141 -17.15 -20.81 -23.15
C ASP A 141 -16.70 -22.11 -23.83
N LEU A 142 -15.40 -22.43 -23.80
CA LEU A 142 -14.86 -23.69 -24.31
C LEU A 142 -15.46 -24.91 -23.59
N LYS A 143 -15.55 -24.85 -22.26
CA LYS A 143 -16.22 -25.91 -21.46
C LYS A 143 -17.68 -26.06 -21.86
N CYS A 144 -18.42 -24.95 -22.01
CA CYS A 144 -19.81 -24.97 -22.48
C CYS A 144 -19.95 -25.62 -23.88
N ARG A 145 -19.07 -25.27 -24.83
CA ARG A 145 -19.09 -25.85 -26.18
C ARG A 145 -18.79 -27.35 -26.16
N SER A 146 -17.80 -27.76 -25.34
CA SER A 146 -17.41 -29.16 -25.20
C SER A 146 -18.51 -30.04 -24.61
N MET A 147 -19.24 -29.52 -23.62
CA MET A 147 -20.30 -30.23 -22.88
C MET A 147 -21.69 -30.11 -23.52
N LYS A 148 -21.84 -29.31 -24.58
CA LYS A 148 -23.13 -28.93 -25.19
C LYS A 148 -24.02 -30.10 -25.60
N ASN A 149 -23.42 -31.21 -26.02
CA ASN A 149 -24.15 -32.40 -26.49
C ASN A 149 -24.21 -33.49 -25.42
N ASN A 150 -24.05 -33.13 -24.15
CA ASN A 150 -24.01 -34.09 -23.06
C ASN A 150 -25.29 -34.04 -22.22
N LEU A 151 -25.84 -35.21 -21.91
CA LEU A 151 -26.92 -35.35 -20.93
C LEU A 151 -26.46 -36.14 -19.72
N ILE A 152 -27.03 -35.79 -18.58
CA ILE A 152 -26.84 -36.43 -17.29
C ILE A 152 -28.11 -37.21 -16.96
N PHE A 153 -27.94 -38.51 -16.72
CA PHE A 153 -28.99 -39.43 -16.28
C PHE A 153 -28.80 -39.75 -14.81
N SER A 154 -29.80 -39.41 -13.99
CA SER A 154 -29.81 -39.65 -12.54
C SER A 154 -30.88 -40.68 -12.17
N GLY A 155 -30.67 -41.37 -11.04
CA GLY A 155 -31.62 -42.37 -10.52
C GLY A 155 -31.47 -43.79 -11.10
N LEU A 156 -30.46 -44.03 -11.95
CA LEU A 156 -30.16 -45.36 -12.51
C LEU A 156 -29.31 -46.17 -11.53
N ASP A 157 -29.81 -47.29 -11.01
CA ASP A 157 -29.12 -48.08 -9.99
C ASP A 157 -27.74 -48.58 -10.46
N PHE A 158 -26.78 -48.78 -9.55
CA PHE A 158 -25.45 -49.28 -9.90
C PHE A 158 -25.48 -50.81 -10.06
N GLN A 159 -24.75 -51.32 -11.05
CA GLN A 159 -24.51 -52.76 -11.22
C GLN A 159 -23.02 -52.99 -11.43
N GLN A 160 -22.48 -54.02 -10.79
CA GLN A 160 -21.09 -54.43 -10.99
C GLN A 160 -20.92 -54.89 -12.45
N ASN A 161 -19.86 -54.41 -13.11
CA ASN A 161 -19.57 -54.63 -14.53
C ASN A 161 -20.66 -54.13 -15.50
N GLU A 162 -21.34 -53.03 -15.16
CA GLU A 162 -22.36 -52.47 -16.05
C GLU A 162 -21.79 -51.91 -17.35
N ILE A 163 -22.46 -52.23 -18.46
CA ILE A 163 -22.24 -51.60 -19.76
C ILE A 163 -23.15 -50.38 -19.82
N CYS A 164 -22.59 -49.20 -19.51
CA CYS A 164 -23.37 -47.96 -19.39
C CYS A 164 -24.10 -47.59 -20.70
N ASP A 165 -23.52 -47.86 -21.88
CA ASP A 165 -24.17 -47.63 -23.18
C ASP A 165 -25.48 -48.44 -23.30
N ALA A 166 -25.39 -49.77 -23.20
CA ALA A 166 -26.55 -50.65 -23.27
C ALA A 166 -27.62 -50.30 -22.22
N LYS A 167 -27.18 -49.91 -21.01
CA LYS A 167 -28.09 -49.47 -19.95
C LYS A 167 -28.87 -48.21 -20.32
N ILE A 168 -28.22 -47.24 -20.96
CA ILE A 168 -28.89 -46.04 -21.44
C ILE A 168 -29.81 -46.37 -22.61
N GLN A 169 -29.41 -47.21 -23.56
CA GLN A 169 -30.30 -47.63 -24.67
C GLN A 169 -31.59 -48.26 -24.15
N ASN A 170 -31.47 -49.25 -23.25
CA ASN A 170 -32.61 -49.93 -22.65
C ASN A 170 -33.51 -48.94 -21.89
N PHE A 171 -32.90 -47.98 -21.19
CA PHE A 171 -33.63 -46.92 -20.51
C PHE A 171 -34.38 -46.00 -21.47
N LEU A 172 -33.77 -45.59 -22.59
CA LEU A 172 -34.43 -44.76 -23.60
C LEU A 172 -35.62 -45.48 -24.26
N GLU A 173 -35.51 -46.78 -24.49
CA GLU A 173 -36.60 -47.59 -25.01
C GLU A 173 -37.72 -47.73 -23.98
N ALA A 174 -37.42 -48.24 -22.78
CA ALA A 174 -38.41 -48.54 -21.75
C ALA A 174 -39.12 -47.29 -21.19
N GLU A 175 -38.38 -46.21 -20.93
CA GLU A 175 -38.91 -45.06 -20.20
C GLU A 175 -39.36 -43.92 -21.13
N LEU A 176 -38.72 -43.78 -22.30
CA LEU A 176 -39.03 -42.70 -23.25
C LEU A 176 -39.71 -43.19 -24.54
N GLY A 177 -39.74 -44.50 -24.80
CA GLY A 177 -40.32 -45.09 -26.01
C GLY A 177 -39.52 -44.74 -27.27
N ILE A 178 -38.21 -44.64 -27.14
CA ILE A 178 -37.28 -44.38 -28.24
C ILE A 178 -36.75 -45.74 -28.72
N ASN A 179 -37.44 -46.33 -29.69
CA ASN A 179 -37.22 -47.72 -30.12
C ASN A 179 -36.16 -47.86 -31.22
N TYR A 180 -35.25 -46.90 -31.32
CA TYR A 180 -34.14 -46.93 -32.27
C TYR A 180 -32.83 -46.72 -31.52
N ARG A 181 -31.75 -47.32 -32.04
CA ARG A 181 -30.43 -47.22 -31.43
C ARG A 181 -29.87 -45.82 -31.59
N VAL A 182 -29.65 -45.13 -30.47
CA VAL A 182 -29.03 -43.79 -30.45
C VAL A 182 -27.51 -43.92 -30.52
N SER A 183 -26.85 -43.03 -31.24
CA SER A 183 -25.37 -43.07 -31.33
C SER A 183 -24.73 -42.19 -30.26
N PHE A 184 -24.02 -42.82 -29.32
CA PHE A 184 -23.25 -42.12 -28.30
C PHE A 184 -21.75 -42.13 -28.61
N GLY A 185 -21.06 -41.09 -28.15
CA GLY A 185 -19.61 -41.09 -28.03
C GLY A 185 -19.20 -41.74 -26.71
N ASN A 186 -18.87 -40.93 -25.71
CA ASN A 186 -18.48 -41.42 -24.39
C ASN A 186 -19.72 -41.56 -23.47
N VAL A 187 -19.83 -42.71 -22.79
CA VAL A 187 -20.88 -43.01 -21.83
C VAL A 187 -20.26 -43.62 -20.58
N HIS A 188 -20.36 -42.93 -19.44
CA HIS A 188 -19.74 -43.36 -18.19
C HIS A 188 -20.42 -42.75 -16.96
N ARG A 189 -20.23 -43.38 -15.80
CA ARG A 189 -20.61 -42.79 -14.51
C ARG A 189 -19.67 -41.61 -14.21
N PHE A 190 -20.21 -40.51 -13.69
CA PHE A 190 -19.39 -39.35 -13.31
C PHE A 190 -19.80 -38.77 -11.96
N GLY A 191 -18.90 -37.98 -11.38
CA GLY A 191 -19.14 -37.26 -10.14
C GLY A 191 -19.01 -38.11 -8.87
N LYS A 192 -19.37 -37.48 -7.74
CA LYS A 192 -19.40 -38.12 -6.43
C LYS A 192 -20.68 -38.96 -6.30
N PRO A 193 -20.65 -40.07 -5.52
CA PRO A 193 -21.86 -40.81 -5.17
C PRO A 193 -22.93 -39.87 -4.60
N GLY A 194 -24.18 -39.99 -5.04
CA GLY A 194 -25.30 -39.27 -4.43
C GLY A 194 -25.63 -39.80 -3.03
N LEU A 195 -26.68 -39.25 -2.41
CA LEU A 195 -27.20 -39.69 -1.09
C LEU A 195 -27.49 -41.20 -1.04
N ASN A 196 -27.93 -41.78 -2.16
CA ASN A 196 -28.24 -43.21 -2.27
C ASN A 196 -27.02 -44.04 -2.70
N GLY A 197 -25.81 -43.47 -2.69
CA GLY A 197 -24.56 -44.13 -3.13
C GLY A 197 -24.40 -44.28 -4.65
N VAL A 198 -25.42 -43.93 -5.43
CA VAL A 198 -25.43 -44.08 -6.88
C VAL A 198 -24.92 -42.82 -7.58
N ARG A 199 -23.92 -42.97 -8.47
CA ARG A 199 -23.39 -41.87 -9.30
C ARG A 199 -24.24 -41.70 -10.56
N PRO A 200 -24.50 -40.49 -11.06
CA PRO A 200 -25.18 -40.30 -12.34
C PRO A 200 -24.33 -40.80 -13.53
N ILE A 201 -24.98 -41.11 -14.65
CA ILE A 201 -24.32 -41.43 -15.93
C ILE A 201 -24.33 -40.17 -16.80
N VAL A 202 -23.18 -39.81 -17.37
CA VAL A 202 -23.09 -38.80 -18.43
C VAL A 202 -22.96 -39.50 -19.77
N THR A 203 -23.72 -39.02 -20.76
CA THR A 203 -23.60 -39.48 -22.15
C THR A 203 -23.31 -38.31 -23.06
N ARG A 204 -22.37 -38.49 -23.99
CA ARG A 204 -22.14 -37.58 -25.11
C ARG A 204 -22.90 -38.08 -26.32
N PHE A 205 -23.83 -37.30 -26.84
CA PHE A 205 -24.54 -37.60 -28.08
C PHE A 205 -23.69 -37.20 -29.28
N ILE A 206 -23.62 -38.06 -30.29
CA ILE A 206 -22.97 -37.73 -31.57
C ILE A 206 -23.86 -36.73 -32.33
N TYR A 207 -25.16 -37.02 -32.40
CA TYR A 207 -26.13 -36.19 -33.11
C TYR A 207 -26.98 -35.37 -32.15
N ARG A 208 -26.86 -34.03 -32.26
CA ARG A 208 -27.63 -33.11 -31.43
C ARG A 208 -29.15 -33.29 -31.57
N ARG A 209 -29.64 -33.67 -32.75
CA ARG A 209 -31.07 -33.95 -32.98
C ARG A 209 -31.59 -35.08 -32.10
N GLU A 210 -30.78 -36.12 -31.86
CA GLU A 210 -31.16 -37.23 -30.98
C GLU A 210 -31.22 -36.78 -29.53
N MET A 211 -30.25 -35.97 -29.09
CA MET A 211 -30.27 -35.35 -27.76
C MET A 211 -31.53 -34.50 -27.54
N GLU A 212 -31.89 -33.65 -28.50
CA GLU A 212 -33.09 -32.81 -28.44
C GLU A 212 -34.37 -33.65 -28.42
N HIS A 213 -34.40 -34.75 -29.19
CA HIS A 213 -35.52 -35.69 -29.16
C HIS A 213 -35.65 -36.39 -27.79
N VAL A 214 -34.55 -36.80 -27.16
CA VAL A 214 -34.55 -37.33 -25.78
C VAL A 214 -35.09 -36.28 -24.80
N LEU A 215 -34.58 -35.04 -24.87
CA LEU A 215 -35.03 -33.94 -24.02
C LEU A 215 -36.53 -33.65 -24.18
N SER A 216 -37.05 -33.71 -25.41
CA SER A 216 -38.48 -33.49 -25.70
C SER A 216 -39.42 -34.51 -25.04
N ARG A 217 -38.91 -35.69 -24.68
CA ARG A 217 -39.67 -36.79 -24.08
C ARG A 217 -39.52 -36.90 -22.56
N THR A 218 -38.70 -36.04 -21.94
CA THR A 218 -38.44 -36.04 -20.49
C THR A 218 -39.70 -35.88 -19.64
N TYR A 219 -40.77 -35.29 -20.18
CA TYR A 219 -42.06 -35.20 -19.48
C TYR A 219 -42.63 -36.56 -19.06
N LYS A 220 -42.29 -37.65 -19.76
CA LYS A 220 -42.68 -39.03 -19.41
C LYS A 220 -42.06 -39.54 -18.11
N LEU A 221 -41.00 -38.89 -17.63
CA LEU A 221 -40.33 -39.22 -16.38
C LEU A 221 -40.96 -38.54 -15.17
N LYS A 222 -41.99 -37.70 -15.36
CA LYS A 222 -42.66 -37.00 -14.27
C LYS A 222 -43.26 -38.00 -13.28
N GLY A 223 -42.84 -37.92 -12.01
CA GLY A 223 -43.28 -38.84 -10.95
C GLY A 223 -42.44 -40.11 -10.80
N LYS A 224 -41.44 -40.32 -11.66
CA LYS A 224 -40.50 -41.44 -11.55
C LYS A 224 -39.24 -41.03 -10.77
N LYS A 225 -38.42 -42.02 -10.37
CA LYS A 225 -37.14 -41.81 -9.67
C LYS A 225 -36.02 -41.25 -10.56
N PHE A 226 -36.24 -41.21 -11.87
CA PHE A 226 -35.21 -40.86 -12.87
C PHE A 226 -35.23 -39.39 -13.22
N GLY A 227 -34.05 -38.82 -13.48
CA GLY A 227 -33.90 -37.46 -13.97
C GLY A 227 -33.00 -37.41 -15.20
N ILE A 228 -33.33 -36.51 -16.12
CA ILE A 228 -32.47 -36.16 -17.27
C ILE A 228 -32.25 -34.65 -17.26
N SER A 229 -30.99 -34.23 -17.31
CA SER A 229 -30.62 -32.83 -17.39
C SER A 229 -29.44 -32.61 -18.33
N GLU A 230 -29.37 -31.43 -18.95
CA GLU A 230 -28.17 -31.01 -19.68
C GLU A 230 -26.98 -30.86 -18.73
N GLN A 231 -25.77 -31.17 -19.22
CA GLN A 231 -24.54 -30.95 -18.47
C GLN A 231 -24.05 -29.50 -18.63
N PHE A 232 -23.73 -28.86 -17.52
CA PHE A 232 -23.10 -27.55 -17.49
C PHE A 232 -21.75 -27.57 -16.77
N PRO A 233 -20.82 -26.67 -17.14
CA PRO A 233 -19.60 -26.47 -16.37
C PRO A 233 -19.91 -26.06 -14.92
N PRO A 234 -19.04 -26.40 -13.95
CA PRO A 234 -19.26 -26.07 -12.53
C PRO A 234 -19.57 -24.59 -12.26
N GLU A 235 -18.93 -23.69 -13.00
CA GLU A 235 -19.09 -22.23 -12.89
C GLU A 235 -20.54 -21.80 -13.22
N ILE A 236 -21.13 -22.45 -14.23
CA ILE A 236 -22.53 -22.22 -14.64
C ILE A 236 -23.49 -22.94 -13.68
N GLU A 237 -23.18 -24.17 -13.28
CA GLU A 237 -24.05 -24.94 -12.37
C GLU A 237 -24.15 -24.26 -10.99
N ASN A 238 -23.07 -23.68 -10.49
CA ASN A 238 -23.09 -22.91 -9.24
C ASN A 238 -24.01 -21.69 -9.35
N LYS A 239 -23.90 -20.90 -10.42
CA LYS A 239 -24.85 -19.79 -10.68
C LYS A 239 -26.30 -20.28 -10.78
N ARG A 240 -26.54 -21.44 -11.40
CA ARG A 240 -27.88 -22.04 -11.50
C ARG A 240 -28.42 -22.49 -10.14
N LYS A 241 -27.57 -23.01 -9.25
CA LYS A 241 -27.95 -23.39 -7.88
C LYS A 241 -28.54 -22.22 -7.12
N ASP A 242 -27.95 -21.03 -7.23
CA ASP A 242 -28.45 -19.81 -6.60
C ASP A 242 -29.82 -19.39 -7.17
N LEU A 243 -30.07 -19.69 -8.45
CA LEU A 243 -31.32 -19.38 -9.13
C LEU A 243 -32.43 -20.41 -8.89
N TYR A 244 -32.11 -21.64 -8.48
CA TYR A 244 -33.13 -22.69 -8.29
C TYR A 244 -34.19 -22.36 -7.22
N PRO A 245 -33.86 -21.81 -6.03
CA PRO A 245 -34.85 -21.40 -5.04
C PRO A 245 -35.79 -20.32 -5.58
N ILE A 246 -35.23 -19.32 -6.26
CA ILE A 246 -35.98 -18.20 -6.84
C ILE A 246 -36.90 -18.70 -7.95
N MET A 247 -36.39 -19.58 -8.81
CA MET A 247 -37.18 -20.24 -9.85
C MET A 247 -38.34 -21.05 -9.26
N LYS A 248 -38.10 -21.83 -8.20
CA LYS A 248 -39.15 -22.61 -7.52
C LYS A 248 -40.24 -21.71 -6.95
N LYS A 249 -39.86 -20.63 -6.25
CA LYS A 249 -40.79 -19.64 -5.70
C LYS A 249 -41.62 -18.95 -6.79
N ALA A 250 -40.98 -18.49 -7.86
CA ALA A 250 -41.69 -17.84 -8.96
C ALA A 250 -42.66 -18.82 -9.67
N LYS A 251 -42.31 -20.11 -9.77
CA LYS A 251 -43.21 -21.14 -10.29
C LYS A 251 -44.39 -21.40 -9.36
N SER A 252 -44.20 -21.44 -8.03
CA SER A 252 -45.32 -21.61 -7.08
C SER A 252 -46.27 -20.41 -7.09
N GLU A 253 -45.77 -19.23 -7.43
CA GLU A 253 -46.57 -18.02 -7.64
C GLU A 253 -47.28 -17.98 -9.02
N GLY A 254 -47.22 -19.05 -9.82
CA GLY A 254 -47.87 -19.14 -11.12
C GLY A 254 -47.20 -18.32 -12.24
N LYS A 255 -45.99 -17.79 -12.01
CA LYS A 255 -45.27 -16.98 -13.02
C LYS A 255 -44.66 -17.88 -14.10
N LYS A 256 -44.53 -17.36 -15.33
CA LYS A 256 -43.84 -18.05 -16.42
C LYS A 256 -42.34 -17.93 -16.22
N VAL A 257 -41.66 -19.04 -15.94
CA VAL A 257 -40.21 -19.03 -15.65
C VAL A 257 -39.42 -19.85 -16.65
N LYS A 258 -38.30 -19.31 -17.15
CA LYS A 258 -37.37 -19.98 -18.06
C LYS A 258 -35.92 -19.76 -17.61
N LEU A 259 -35.18 -20.83 -17.37
CA LEU A 259 -33.75 -20.77 -17.05
C LEU A 259 -32.93 -21.16 -18.27
N VAL A 260 -32.15 -20.23 -18.82
CA VAL A 260 -31.33 -20.45 -20.02
C VAL A 260 -29.86 -20.22 -19.66
N ARG A 261 -29.01 -21.25 -19.83
CA ARG A 261 -27.61 -21.25 -19.36
C ARG A 261 -27.53 -20.88 -17.87
N ASP A 262 -27.09 -19.68 -17.54
CA ASP A 262 -26.97 -19.10 -16.19
C ASP A 262 -27.96 -17.95 -15.93
N LYS A 263 -28.94 -17.73 -16.81
CA LYS A 263 -29.88 -16.60 -16.75
C LYS A 263 -31.31 -17.04 -16.51
N LEU A 264 -31.94 -16.48 -15.47
CA LEU A 264 -33.34 -16.73 -15.13
C LEU A 264 -34.24 -15.65 -15.74
N TYR A 265 -35.27 -16.05 -16.46
CA TYR A 265 -36.30 -15.16 -17.00
C TYR A 265 -37.64 -15.43 -16.30
N ILE A 266 -38.27 -14.38 -15.76
CA ILE A 266 -39.58 -14.43 -15.10
C ILE A 266 -40.53 -13.52 -15.89
N ASN A 267 -41.64 -14.09 -16.37
CA ASN A 267 -42.60 -13.44 -17.27
C ASN A 267 -41.93 -12.78 -18.49
N GLY A 268 -40.90 -13.42 -19.03
CA GLY A 268 -40.13 -12.93 -20.17
C GLY A 268 -39.07 -11.87 -19.85
N LYS A 269 -38.99 -11.38 -18.60
CA LYS A 269 -37.98 -10.41 -18.17
C LYS A 269 -36.80 -11.09 -17.48
N LEU A 270 -35.57 -10.66 -17.78
CA LEU A 270 -34.36 -11.15 -17.14
C LEU A 270 -34.37 -10.78 -15.65
N TYR A 271 -34.17 -11.77 -14.80
CA TYR A 271 -33.99 -11.59 -13.36
C TYR A 271 -32.53 -11.21 -13.09
N TYR A 272 -32.34 -10.07 -12.42
CA TYR A 272 -31.04 -9.64 -11.93
C TYR A 272 -30.96 -9.93 -10.44
N ASN A 273 -29.95 -10.69 -10.03
CA ASN A 273 -29.71 -10.96 -8.62
C ASN A 273 -29.12 -9.70 -7.95
N THR A 274 -29.94 -8.92 -7.26
CA THR A 274 -29.51 -7.64 -6.64
C THR A 274 -28.46 -7.83 -5.53
N THR A 275 -28.27 -9.04 -5.02
CA THR A 275 -27.34 -9.31 -3.91
C THR A 275 -25.88 -9.51 -4.30
N ALA A 276 -25.51 -9.47 -5.59
CA ALA A 276 -24.14 -9.72 -6.05
C ALA A 276 -23.49 -8.56 -6.83
N SER A 277 -23.99 -7.33 -6.71
CA SER A 277 -23.44 -6.19 -7.46
C SER A 277 -23.51 -4.89 -6.65
N ASN A 278 -22.60 -4.76 -5.69
CA ASN A 278 -22.20 -3.46 -5.13
C ASN A 278 -21.09 -2.79 -5.97
N ASP A 279 -20.83 -3.24 -7.20
CA ASP A 279 -19.97 -2.53 -8.15
C ASP A 279 -20.74 -2.14 -9.43
N GLN A 280 -20.93 -0.82 -9.57
CA GLN A 280 -21.02 -0.05 -10.82
C GLN A 280 -22.00 -0.50 -11.93
N THR A 281 -23.25 -0.85 -11.64
CA THR A 281 -24.26 -1.15 -12.69
C THR A 281 -25.56 -0.33 -12.62
N LYS A 282 -25.58 0.78 -11.87
CA LYS A 282 -26.75 1.67 -11.85
C LYS A 282 -26.85 2.56 -13.11
N GLU A 283 -25.73 2.97 -13.69
CA GLU A 283 -25.71 3.96 -14.78
C GLU A 283 -26.06 3.37 -16.17
N TYR A 284 -25.84 2.07 -16.39
CA TYR A 284 -26.16 1.41 -17.68
C TYR A 284 -27.63 1.00 -17.84
N ARG A 285 -28.45 1.06 -16.78
CA ARG A 285 -29.86 0.62 -16.85
C ARG A 285 -30.76 1.61 -17.58
N ASP A 286 -30.50 2.91 -17.48
CA ASP A 286 -31.39 3.92 -18.05
C ASP A 286 -31.15 4.18 -19.54
N VAL A 287 -29.94 3.90 -20.04
CA VAL A 287 -29.58 4.10 -21.45
C VAL A 287 -30.17 3.04 -22.39
N LEU A 288 -30.38 1.80 -21.90
CA LEU A 288 -30.86 0.69 -22.74
C LEU A 288 -32.39 0.63 -22.87
N LEU A 289 -33.15 1.17 -21.91
CA LEU A 289 -34.61 1.19 -21.98
C LEU A 289 -35.20 2.35 -22.80
N SER A 290 -34.43 3.41 -23.10
CA SER A 290 -34.94 4.54 -23.88
C SER A 290 -34.89 4.36 -25.39
N LYS A 291 -34.13 3.38 -25.91
CA LYS A 291 -33.82 3.28 -27.34
C LYS A 291 -34.69 2.34 -28.17
N ASN A 292 -35.63 1.57 -27.62
CA ASN A 292 -36.46 0.67 -28.42
C ASN A 292 -37.89 0.48 -27.86
N PRO A 293 -38.94 0.98 -28.51
CA PRO A 293 -40.31 0.55 -28.22
C PRO A 293 -40.56 -0.87 -28.76
N PRO A 294 -41.43 -1.68 -28.13
CA PRO A 294 -41.66 -3.07 -28.52
C PRO A 294 -42.43 -3.16 -29.85
N ARG A 295 -41.83 -3.80 -30.87
CA ARG A 295 -42.53 -4.22 -32.09
C ARG A 295 -43.52 -5.35 -31.79
N THR A 296 -44.80 -5.11 -32.07
CA THR A 296 -45.86 -6.11 -32.14
C THR A 296 -45.65 -7.05 -33.33
N ILE A 297 -45.73 -8.36 -33.09
CA ILE A 297 -45.61 -9.40 -34.13
C ILE A 297 -46.97 -9.60 -34.78
N THR A 298 -47.12 -9.15 -36.04
CA THR A 298 -48.09 -9.70 -37.00
C THR A 298 -47.39 -9.75 -38.37
N GLY A 299 -47.60 -10.82 -39.14
CA GLY A 299 -47.16 -10.90 -40.53
C GLY A 299 -46.20 -12.06 -40.84
N SER A 300 -46.76 -13.08 -41.46
CA SER A 300 -46.10 -14.18 -42.19
C SER A 300 -45.05 -13.72 -43.19
N SER A 301 -43.93 -14.46 -43.29
CA SER A 301 -42.94 -14.34 -44.38
C SER A 301 -42.74 -15.67 -45.11
N PRO A 302 -42.38 -15.63 -46.41
CA PRO A 302 -42.78 -16.62 -47.41
C PRO A 302 -41.75 -17.74 -47.65
N ILE A 303 -42.23 -18.84 -48.21
CA ILE A 303 -41.47 -20.02 -48.65
C ILE A 303 -40.55 -19.64 -49.84
N PRO A 304 -39.27 -20.07 -49.88
CA PRO A 304 -38.38 -19.78 -51.00
C PRO A 304 -38.63 -20.73 -52.19
N PRO A 305 -38.35 -20.32 -53.45
CA PRO A 305 -38.70 -21.11 -54.62
C PRO A 305 -37.68 -22.23 -54.91
N ARG A 306 -38.20 -23.33 -55.48
CA ARG A 306 -37.47 -24.50 -56.00
C ARG A 306 -36.52 -24.09 -57.14
N ARG A 307 -35.25 -24.48 -57.01
CA ARG A 307 -34.22 -24.30 -58.05
C ARG A 307 -34.35 -25.38 -59.13
N PHE A 308 -34.66 -24.95 -60.36
CA PHE A 308 -34.68 -25.80 -61.57
C PHE A 308 -33.26 -26.24 -61.95
N LYS A 309 -33.14 -27.48 -62.47
CA LYS A 309 -31.95 -27.99 -63.17
C LYS A 309 -31.89 -27.41 -64.58
N ARG A 310 -30.70 -27.01 -65.04
CA ARG A 310 -30.33 -26.99 -66.48
C ARG A 310 -28.87 -27.40 -66.67
N SER A 311 -28.66 -27.97 -67.85
CA SER A 311 -27.55 -28.80 -68.31
C SER A 311 -26.48 -28.06 -69.11
N ARG A 312 -25.26 -28.60 -69.04
CA ARG A 312 -24.28 -28.90 -70.12
C ARG A 312 -23.73 -27.82 -71.08
N ASN A 313 -22.42 -28.03 -71.36
CA ASN A 313 -21.57 -27.63 -72.51
C ASN A 313 -20.99 -26.20 -72.47
N ASP A 314 -19.74 -25.89 -72.83
CA ASP A 314 -18.62 -26.61 -73.47
C ASP A 314 -17.27 -25.91 -73.11
N SER A 315 -16.19 -26.74 -73.08
CA SER A 315 -14.80 -26.60 -73.59
C SER A 315 -13.90 -25.35 -73.47
N VAL A 316 -12.58 -25.65 -73.60
CA VAL A 316 -11.39 -24.80 -73.92
C VAL A 316 -10.54 -24.47 -72.67
N GLU A 317 -9.45 -25.23 -72.41
CA GLU A 317 -8.00 -24.91 -72.71
C GLU A 317 -7.56 -23.61 -71.98
N ASP A 318 -6.45 -23.50 -71.23
CA ASP A 318 -5.12 -24.05 -71.42
C ASP A 318 -4.21 -23.74 -70.19
N GLU A 319 -3.07 -24.44 -70.14
CA GLU A 319 -1.76 -24.03 -69.57
C GLU A 319 -1.47 -23.91 -68.05
N ASN A 320 -0.73 -24.94 -67.57
CA ASN A 320 0.63 -24.86 -67.03
C ASN A 320 1.03 -23.78 -65.99
N LYS A 321 1.38 -24.22 -64.76
CA LYS A 321 2.78 -24.26 -64.29
C LYS A 321 2.91 -24.89 -62.89
N GLU A 322 3.62 -26.00 -62.85
CA GLU A 322 4.34 -26.50 -61.67
C GLU A 322 5.37 -25.48 -61.19
N ILE A 323 5.47 -25.26 -59.87
CA ILE A 323 6.76 -25.04 -59.20
C ILE A 323 6.72 -25.82 -57.88
N THR A 324 7.45 -26.93 -57.88
CA THR A 324 7.91 -27.68 -56.71
C THR A 324 9.28 -27.13 -56.25
N LEU A 325 9.68 -27.56 -55.04
CA LEU A 325 11.01 -27.43 -54.39
C LEU A 325 11.22 -26.12 -53.61
N SER A 326 11.78 -26.10 -52.40
CA SER A 326 12.48 -27.15 -51.65
C SER A 326 12.62 -26.70 -50.17
N THR A 327 12.36 -27.65 -49.28
CA THR A 327 12.87 -27.76 -47.92
C THR A 327 14.38 -27.55 -47.86
N HIS A 328 14.91 -26.77 -46.92
CA HIS A 328 16.29 -26.91 -46.45
C HIS A 328 16.36 -26.81 -44.93
N MET A 329 17.34 -27.53 -44.41
CA MET A 329 17.70 -27.80 -43.02
C MET A 329 17.84 -26.57 -42.12
#